data_AF-A0AB38SIP2-F1
#
_entry.id   AF-A0AB38SIP2-F1
#
_cell.length_a   1.000
_cell.length_b   1.000
_cell.length_c   1.000
_cell.angle_alpha   90.00
_cell.angle_beta   90.00
_cell.angle_gamma   90.00
#
_symmetry.space_group_name_H-M   'P 1'
#
loop_
_entity.id
_entity.type
_entity.pdbx_description
1 polymer ?
#
loop_
_entity_poly.entity_id
_entity_poly.type
_entity_poly.pdbx_seq_one_letter_code
_entity_poly.pdbx_strand_id
1 'polypeptide(L)'
;MLTLSGAKSAAASAARGRHFLFSWSLLTVIALALAGCMPATTHIAAADPADPAAKVAPTIYRSTIAPYSSLRPATPAPWRERNENVAPQPKQDR
;
A
#
# COMPACT_ATOMS: atom_id res chain seq x y z
N MET A 1 -27.42 -15.07 63.88
CA MET A 1 -26.21 -15.13 63.02
C MET A 1 -26.46 -15.55 61.56
N LEU A 2 -27.64 -16.04 61.17
CA LEU A 2 -27.88 -16.49 59.78
C LEU A 2 -28.05 -15.34 58.74
N THR A 3 -28.61 -14.20 59.14
CA THR A 3 -28.91 -13.08 58.22
C THR A 3 -27.64 -12.41 57.65
N LEU A 4 -26.57 -12.33 58.43
CA LEU A 4 -25.28 -11.78 58.00
C LEU A 4 -24.55 -12.71 57.01
N SER A 5 -24.75 -14.04 57.13
CA SER A 5 -24.12 -15.04 56.25
C SER A 5 -24.73 -15.03 54.84
N GLY A 6 -26.05 -14.82 54.74
CA GLY A 6 -26.75 -14.66 53.46
C GLY A 6 -26.32 -13.39 52.71
N ALA A 7 -26.17 -12.26 53.42
CA ALA A 7 -25.71 -10.99 52.83
C ALA A 7 -24.28 -11.08 52.28
N LYS A 8 -23.36 -11.74 52.99
CA LYS A 8 -21.99 -12.00 52.50
C LYS A 8 -21.96 -12.88 51.25
N SER A 9 -22.79 -13.92 51.20
CA SER A 9 -22.87 -14.84 50.06
C SER A 9 -23.43 -14.16 48.82
N ALA A 10 -24.45 -13.31 48.97
CA ALA A 10 -25.02 -12.51 47.88
C ALA A 10 -24.04 -11.43 47.36
N ALA A 11 -23.30 -10.77 48.25
CA ALA A 11 -22.26 -9.83 47.84
C ALA A 11 -21.12 -10.55 47.10
N ALA A 12 -20.72 -11.75 47.54
CA ALA A 12 -19.68 -12.54 46.88
C ALA A 12 -20.12 -13.12 45.53
N SER A 13 -21.41 -13.46 45.34
CA SER A 13 -21.94 -13.91 44.05
C SER A 13 -22.11 -12.75 43.07
N ALA A 14 -22.60 -11.58 43.54
CA ALA A 14 -22.69 -10.37 42.74
C ALA A 14 -21.31 -9.84 42.31
N ALA A 15 -20.33 -9.86 43.21
CA ALA A 15 -18.95 -9.52 42.88
C ALA A 15 -18.36 -10.50 41.84
N ARG A 16 -18.55 -11.82 42.02
CA ARG A 16 -18.09 -12.83 41.05
C ARG A 16 -18.72 -12.66 39.67
N GLY A 17 -20.03 -12.40 39.59
CA GLY A 17 -20.71 -12.13 38.32
C GLY A 17 -20.18 -10.87 37.63
N ARG A 18 -19.90 -9.81 38.39
CA ARG A 18 -19.35 -8.56 37.87
C ARG A 18 -17.90 -8.71 37.38
N HIS A 19 -17.09 -9.50 38.08
CA HIS A 19 -15.73 -9.85 37.63
C HIS A 19 -15.73 -10.71 36.36
N PHE A 20 -16.67 -11.65 36.24
CA PHE A 20 -16.81 -12.47 35.04
C PHE A 20 -17.19 -11.62 33.81
N LEU A 21 -18.19 -10.73 33.96
CA LEU A 21 -18.58 -9.81 32.89
C LEU A 21 -17.46 -8.85 32.51
N PHE A 22 -16.74 -8.29 33.49
CA PHE A 22 -15.62 -7.39 33.22
C PHE A 22 -14.45 -8.11 32.55
N SER A 23 -14.11 -9.31 33.02
CA SER A 23 -13.05 -10.14 32.41
C SER A 23 -13.43 -10.57 31.00
N TRP A 24 -14.70 -10.91 30.76
CA TRP A 24 -15.18 -11.25 29.42
C TRP A 24 -15.07 -10.06 28.47
N SER A 25 -15.53 -8.88 28.89
CA SER A 25 -15.38 -7.65 28.11
C SER A 25 -13.92 -7.33 27.82
N LEU A 26 -13.02 -7.45 28.81
CA LEU A 26 -11.59 -7.24 28.61
C LEU A 26 -11.00 -8.23 27.59
N LEU A 27 -11.36 -9.51 27.68
CA LEU A 27 -10.93 -10.53 26.72
C LEU A 27 -11.42 -10.24 25.31
N THR A 28 -12.67 -9.79 25.14
CA THR A 28 -13.21 -9.42 23.83
C THR A 28 -12.47 -8.23 23.23
N VAL A 29 -12.18 -7.19 24.02
CA VAL A 29 -11.42 -6.01 23.58
C VAL A 29 -10.00 -6.40 23.15
N ILE A 30 -9.34 -7.25 23.93
CA ILE A 30 -8.01 -7.78 23.59
C ILE A 30 -8.08 -8.58 22.27
N ALA A 31 -9.05 -9.48 22.12
CA ALA A 31 -9.21 -10.27 20.89
C ALA A 31 -9.44 -9.39 19.66
N LEU A 32 -10.28 -8.35 19.78
CA LEU A 32 -10.53 -7.37 18.70
C LEU A 32 -9.25 -6.59 18.34
N ALA A 33 -8.46 -6.16 19.31
CA ALA A 33 -7.20 -5.47 19.07
C ALA A 33 -6.16 -6.37 18.38
N LEU A 34 -6.09 -7.66 18.77
CA LEU A 34 -5.18 -8.62 18.14
C LEU A 34 -5.65 -9.05 16.74
N ALA A 35 -6.96 -9.08 16.47
CA ALA A 35 -7.50 -9.44 15.15
C ALA A 35 -7.00 -8.50 14.03
N GLY A 36 -6.79 -7.22 14.33
CA GLY A 36 -6.22 -6.26 13.38
C GLY A 36 -4.70 -6.42 13.13
N CYS A 37 -4.01 -7.20 13.96
CA CYS A 37 -2.58 -7.48 13.82
C CYS A 37 -2.31 -8.71 12.94
N MET A 38 -3.35 -9.48 12.60
CA MET A 38 -3.22 -10.53 11.60
C MET A 38 -3.22 -9.91 10.20
N PRO A 39 -2.29 -10.31 9.32
CA PRO A 39 -2.36 -9.94 7.91
C PRO A 39 -3.76 -10.31 7.42
N ALA A 40 -4.44 -9.38 6.76
CA ALA A 40 -5.69 -9.69 6.13
C ALA A 40 -5.42 -10.79 5.11
N THR A 41 -5.73 -12.04 5.47
CA THR A 41 -5.85 -13.16 4.54
C THR A 41 -7.15 -12.96 3.77
N THR A 42 -7.25 -11.81 3.10
CA THR A 42 -8.11 -11.72 1.93
C THR A 42 -7.61 -12.83 1.03
N HIS A 43 -8.40 -13.90 0.95
CA HIS A 43 -8.25 -14.87 -0.09
C HIS A 43 -8.57 -14.06 -1.35
N ILE A 44 -7.55 -13.43 -1.93
CA ILE A 44 -7.67 -12.88 -3.26
C ILE A 44 -7.86 -14.14 -4.09
N ALA A 45 -9.11 -14.46 -4.42
CA ALA A 45 -9.45 -15.44 -5.45
C ALA A 45 -9.03 -14.87 -6.81
N ALA A 46 -7.75 -14.52 -6.91
CA ALA A 46 -7.08 -14.26 -8.15
C ALA A 46 -6.76 -15.62 -8.77
N ALA A 47 -6.76 -15.64 -10.09
CA ALA A 47 -6.14 -16.70 -10.87
C ALA A 47 -4.77 -17.06 -10.27
N ASP A 48 -4.47 -18.36 -10.18
CA ASP A 48 -3.15 -18.84 -9.79
C ASP A 48 -2.11 -18.23 -10.74
N PRO A 49 -1.12 -17.44 -10.25
CA PRO A 49 -0.10 -16.85 -11.09
C PRO A 49 0.74 -17.88 -11.85
N ALA A 50 0.78 -19.13 -11.37
CA ALA A 50 1.51 -20.23 -11.99
C ALA A 50 0.67 -21.02 -13.00
N ASP A 51 -0.65 -20.79 -13.09
CA ASP A 51 -1.53 -21.49 -14.03
C ASP A 51 -1.57 -20.77 -15.40
N PRO A 52 -0.97 -21.34 -16.46
CA PRO A 52 -1.01 -20.74 -17.79
C PRO A 52 -2.40 -20.80 -18.44
N ALA A 53 -3.33 -21.61 -17.93
CA ALA A 53 -4.70 -21.70 -18.43
C ALA A 53 -5.63 -20.66 -17.79
N ALA A 54 -5.17 -19.96 -16.75
CA ALA A 54 -5.98 -18.97 -16.08
C ALA A 54 -6.22 -17.74 -16.98
N LYS A 55 -7.49 -17.34 -17.11
CA LYS A 55 -7.87 -16.21 -17.96
C LYS A 55 -7.46 -14.89 -17.30
N VAL A 56 -6.60 -14.13 -17.98
CA VAL A 56 -6.20 -12.78 -17.59
C VAL A 56 -6.73 -11.74 -18.58
N ALA A 57 -6.99 -10.53 -18.10
CA ALA A 57 -7.33 -9.41 -18.97
C ALA A 57 -6.13 -9.09 -19.89
N PRO A 58 -6.36 -8.74 -21.17
CA PRO A 58 -5.27 -8.41 -22.08
C PRO A 58 -4.58 -7.10 -21.68
N THR A 59 -3.24 -7.09 -21.71
CA THR A 59 -2.45 -5.88 -21.54
C THR A 59 -2.56 -5.01 -22.78
N ILE A 60 -3.14 -3.81 -22.65
CA ILE A 60 -3.20 -2.83 -23.75
C ILE A 60 -2.01 -1.88 -23.62
N TYR A 61 -1.13 -1.88 -24.62
CA TYR A 61 -0.06 -0.88 -24.72
C TYR A 61 -0.64 0.46 -25.16
N ARG A 62 -0.34 1.53 -24.41
CA ARG A 62 -0.66 2.91 -24.78
C ARG A 62 0.61 3.74 -24.75
N SER A 63 1.02 4.27 -25.90
CA SER A 63 2.14 5.20 -25.97
C SER A 63 1.85 6.43 -25.10
N THR A 64 2.81 6.81 -24.26
CA THR A 64 2.80 8.08 -23.52
C THR A 64 3.38 9.23 -24.33
N ILE A 65 4.01 8.93 -25.48
CA ILE A 65 4.65 9.90 -26.34
C ILE A 65 3.60 10.46 -27.31
N ALA A 66 3.55 11.79 -27.43
CA ALA A 66 2.70 12.46 -28.40
C ALA A 66 3.01 12.00 -29.84
N PRO A 67 2.02 11.93 -30.73
CA PRO A 67 2.26 11.68 -32.15
C PRO A 67 3.24 12.70 -32.74
N TYR A 68 4.09 12.26 -33.67
CA TYR A 68 4.99 13.15 -34.38
C TYR A 68 4.20 14.05 -35.35
N SER A 69 4.23 15.35 -35.12
CA SER A 69 3.73 16.34 -36.08
C SER A 69 4.79 16.57 -37.15
N SER A 70 4.49 16.21 -38.40
CA SER A 70 5.40 16.51 -39.52
C SER A 70 5.52 18.02 -39.70
N LEU A 71 6.74 18.54 -39.62
CA LEU A 71 7.02 19.94 -39.95
C LEU A 71 7.41 20.05 -41.42
N ARG A 72 7.00 21.15 -42.08
CA ARG A 72 7.52 21.46 -43.42
C ARG A 72 9.05 21.61 -43.33
N PRO A 73 9.81 21.15 -44.34
CA PRO A 73 11.24 21.40 -44.38
C PRO A 73 11.52 22.90 -44.26
N ALA A 74 12.19 23.29 -43.18
CA ALA A 74 12.73 24.63 -43.02
C ALA A 74 14.20 24.61 -43.45
N THR A 75 14.70 25.74 -43.97
CA THR A 75 16.13 25.89 -44.21
C THR A 75 16.89 25.61 -42.90
N PRO A 76 17.88 24.70 -42.89
CA PRO A 76 18.67 24.43 -41.70
C PRO A 76 19.29 25.71 -41.16
N ALA A 77 19.31 25.85 -39.83
CA ALA A 77 20.09 26.91 -39.20
C ALA A 77 21.57 26.81 -39.62
N PRO A 78 22.34 27.92 -39.58
CA PRO A 78 23.78 27.96 -39.88
C PRO A 78 24.58 27.21 -38.80
N TRP A 79 24.47 25.88 -38.80
CA TRP A 79 25.00 25.01 -37.75
C TRP A 79 26.53 24.96 -37.77
N ARG A 80 27.12 25.11 -38.96
CA ARG A 80 28.57 25.14 -39.13
C ARG A 80 29.16 26.36 -38.43
N GLU A 81 28.65 27.55 -38.74
CA GLU A 81 29.09 28.78 -38.11
C GLU A 81 28.90 28.75 -36.59
N ARG A 82 27.80 28.16 -36.11
CA ARG A 82 27.58 27.97 -34.67
C ARG A 82 28.62 27.05 -34.03
N ASN A 83 28.96 25.95 -34.70
CA ASN A 83 29.96 25.01 -34.21
C ASN A 83 31.35 25.64 -34.19
N GLU A 84 31.73 26.38 -35.23
CA GLU A 84 33.00 27.13 -35.27
C GLU A 84 33.07 28.17 -34.15
N ASN A 85 31.96 28.87 -33.86
CA ASN A 85 31.91 29.88 -32.81
C ASN A 85 32.10 29.32 -31.38
N VAL A 86 31.78 28.04 -31.15
CA VAL A 86 31.98 27.37 -29.85
C VAL A 86 33.18 26.44 -29.85
N ALA A 87 33.86 26.28 -30.98
CA ALA A 87 35.03 25.43 -31.08
C ALA A 87 36.16 26.00 -30.21
N PRO A 88 36.82 25.17 -29.38
CA PRO A 88 38.01 25.58 -28.67
C PRO A 88 39.08 26.08 -29.65
N GLN A 89 39.70 27.22 -29.34
CA GLN A 89 40.80 27.73 -30.15
C GLN A 89 41.96 26.72 -30.12
N PRO A 90 42.62 26.46 -31.27
CA PRO A 90 43.77 25.57 -31.30
C PRO A 90 44.85 26.13 -30.38
N LYS A 91 45.43 25.25 -29.56
CA LYS A 91 46.53 25.61 -28.67
C LYS A 91 47.73 25.97 -29.56
N GLN A 92 48.22 27.21 -29.45
CA GLN A 92 49.50 27.56 -30.08
C GLN A 92 50.60 26.83 -29.31
N ASP A 93 51.15 25.79 -29.93
CA ASP A 93 52.33 25.12 -29.41
C ASP A 93 53.52 26.08 -29.54
N ARG A 94 54.02 26.54 -28.40
CA ARG A 94 55.26 27.31 -28.26
C ARG A 94 56.27 26.50 -27.48
#